data_AF-A0A453KKC3-F1
#
_entry.id   AF-A0A453KKC3-F1
#
_cell.length_a   1.000
_cell.length_b   1.000
_cell.length_c   1.000
_cell.angle_alpha   90.00
_cell.angle_beta   90.00
_cell.angle_gamma   90.00
#
_symmetry.space_group_name_H-M   'P 1'
#
loop_
_entity.id
_entity.type
_entity.pdbx_description
1 polymer ?
#
loop_
_entity_poly.entity_id
_entity_poly.type
_entity_poly.pdbx_seq_one_letter_code
_entity_poly.pdbx_strand_id
1 'polypeptide(L)'
;QVPYMLNQPLRYSSNIFQRFGFSSSTPQQNDKEVHEPKDQESTAHESNGEASKEDSGSSGSTEDLDLSKEDLVKLVFEKDELLTSKDEEIKDMKDKVLRSYAEMENVIARTKRESENSKKYAVQNFSKSLLDVADNLARASSVVKESFSKLDTSEDSSGAVPLLKTLLEGVDMTDKQLG
;
A
#
# COMPACT_ATOMS: atom_id res chain seq x y z
N GLN A 1 -42.85 -20.01 -28.99
CA GLN A 1 -42.01 -20.58 -27.92
C GLN A 1 -40.86 -19.61 -27.65
N VAL A 2 -40.90 -18.86 -26.55
CA VAL A 2 -39.86 -17.89 -26.16
C VAL A 2 -39.47 -18.20 -24.71
N PRO A 3 -38.18 -18.38 -24.36
CA PRO A 3 -37.79 -18.85 -23.05
C PRO A 3 -37.81 -17.72 -22.01
N TYR A 4 -38.36 -18.04 -20.83
CA TYR A 4 -38.32 -17.21 -19.64
C TYR A 4 -36.88 -17.12 -19.10
N MET A 5 -36.35 -15.90 -18.97
CA MET A 5 -35.09 -15.63 -18.26
C MET A 5 -35.37 -15.39 -16.78
N LEU A 6 -34.64 -16.15 -15.97
CA LEU A 6 -34.66 -16.19 -14.51
C LEU A 6 -34.08 -14.87 -13.94
N ASN A 7 -34.90 -14.13 -13.22
CA ASN A 7 -34.50 -12.91 -12.51
C ASN A 7 -33.81 -13.29 -11.19
N GLN A 8 -32.52 -12.98 -11.03
CA GLN A 8 -31.81 -13.10 -9.75
C GLN A 8 -31.40 -11.71 -9.26
N PRO A 9 -31.64 -11.35 -7.97
CA PRO A 9 -31.23 -10.06 -7.43
C PRO A 9 -29.73 -10.03 -7.10
N LEU A 10 -29.06 -8.96 -7.52
CA LEU A 10 -27.67 -8.64 -7.18
C LEU A 10 -27.53 -8.41 -5.67
N ARG A 11 -26.77 -9.29 -5.00
CA ARG A 11 -26.34 -9.12 -3.60
C ARG A 11 -25.23 -8.07 -3.55
N TYR A 12 -25.54 -6.86 -3.07
CA TYR A 12 -24.53 -5.87 -2.69
C TYR A 12 -23.78 -6.37 -1.44
N SER A 13 -22.47 -6.64 -1.58
CA SER A 13 -21.58 -6.99 -0.48
C SER A 13 -20.83 -5.74 -0.01
N SER A 14 -21.21 -5.19 1.13
CA SER A 14 -20.50 -4.11 1.81
C SER A 14 -19.45 -4.70 2.75
N ASN A 15 -18.23 -4.94 2.28
CA ASN A 15 -17.06 -5.24 3.12
C ASN A 15 -15.76 -4.95 2.36
N ILE A 16 -15.38 -3.67 2.28
CA ILE A 16 -14.09 -3.24 1.69
C ILE A 16 -13.15 -2.56 2.71
N PHE A 17 -13.56 -2.38 3.97
CA PHE A 17 -12.73 -1.71 4.98
C PHE A 17 -12.01 -2.60 6.00
N GLN A 18 -11.94 -3.93 5.80
CA GLN A 18 -11.29 -4.83 6.76
C GLN A 18 -9.88 -5.31 6.38
N ARG A 19 -9.21 -4.75 5.37
CA ARG A 19 -7.87 -5.24 4.94
C ARG A 19 -6.74 -4.22 4.92
N PHE A 20 -6.76 -3.25 5.83
CA PHE A 20 -5.57 -2.47 6.18
C PHE A 20 -5.56 -2.16 7.68
N GLY A 21 -4.93 -3.05 8.47
CA GLY A 21 -4.64 -2.81 9.87
C GLY A 21 -3.48 -1.82 9.99
N PHE A 22 -3.78 -0.54 10.13
CA PHE A 22 -2.85 0.44 10.67
C PHE A 22 -2.89 0.34 12.19
N SER A 23 -2.02 -0.51 12.77
CA SER A 23 -1.79 -0.52 14.20
C SER A 23 -0.87 0.66 14.54
N SER A 24 -1.45 1.77 14.98
CA SER A 24 -0.70 2.91 15.50
C SER A 24 -0.21 2.62 16.92
N SER A 25 1.03 2.16 17.05
CA SER A 25 1.70 2.08 18.35
C SER A 25 2.27 3.45 18.74
N THR A 26 1.61 4.15 19.66
CA THR A 26 2.20 5.24 20.45
C THR A 26 2.85 4.66 21.72
N PRO A 27 4.07 5.06 22.10
CA PRO A 27 4.70 4.58 23.34
C PRO A 27 4.52 5.59 24.48
N GLN A 28 3.81 5.25 25.56
CA GLN A 28 4.07 5.87 26.86
C GLN A 28 3.42 5.13 28.05
N GLN A 29 4.28 4.64 28.94
CA GLN A 29 4.23 4.59 30.42
C GLN A 29 3.06 3.92 31.18
N ASN A 30 3.48 3.03 32.08
CA ASN A 30 2.75 2.45 33.22
C ASN A 30 1.87 3.47 33.96
N ASP A 31 0.64 3.06 34.31
CA ASP A 31 0.28 2.78 35.70
C ASP A 31 -1.02 1.96 35.79
N LYS A 32 -1.10 1.14 36.84
CA LYS A 32 -2.29 0.35 37.23
C LYS A 32 -3.47 1.29 37.47
N GLU A 33 -4.64 0.94 36.95
CA GLU A 33 -5.84 0.79 37.78
C GLU A 33 -6.97 0.06 37.03
N VAL A 34 -7.66 -0.78 37.80
CA VAL A 34 -8.80 -1.61 37.42
C VAL A 34 -10.05 -0.75 37.51
N HIS A 35 -10.87 -0.70 36.46
CA HIS A 35 -12.31 -0.43 36.62
C HIS A 35 -13.11 -0.87 35.38
N GLU A 36 -13.90 -1.93 35.53
CA GLU A 36 -15.09 -2.17 34.70
C GLU A 36 -16.14 -1.06 34.96
N PRO A 37 -17.00 -0.80 33.95
CA PRO A 37 -18.42 -1.00 34.24
C PRO A 37 -19.23 -1.58 33.07
N LYS A 38 -19.95 -2.67 33.41
CA LYS A 38 -21.39 -2.93 33.26
C LYS A 38 -22.10 -2.55 31.96
N ASP A 39 -22.51 -3.60 31.26
CA ASP A 39 -23.65 -3.66 30.36
C ASP A 39 -24.95 -3.20 31.04
N GLN A 40 -25.72 -2.34 30.38
CA GLN A 40 -27.15 -2.15 30.65
C GLN A 40 -27.93 -2.20 29.34
N GLU A 41 -28.59 -3.34 29.19
CA GLU A 41 -29.69 -3.62 28.28
C GLU A 41 -30.93 -2.81 28.69
N SER A 42 -31.67 -2.27 27.71
CA SER A 42 -33.02 -1.72 27.93
C SER A 42 -33.89 -1.97 26.71
N THR A 43 -34.68 -3.03 26.86
CA THR A 43 -36.13 -3.13 26.56
C THR A 43 -36.60 -2.95 25.12
N ALA A 44 -36.99 -4.09 24.56
CA ALA A 44 -37.99 -4.24 23.51
C ALA A 44 -39.34 -3.60 23.91
N HIS A 45 -40.03 -3.03 22.91
CA HIS A 45 -41.49 -3.07 22.87
C HIS A 45 -41.92 -3.39 21.44
N GLU A 46 -42.52 -4.56 21.29
CA GLU A 46 -43.13 -5.09 20.09
C GLU A 46 -44.60 -4.63 20.05
N SER A 47 -45.10 -4.23 18.88
CA SER A 47 -46.52 -4.31 18.54
C SER A 47 -46.72 -4.46 17.03
N ASN A 48 -46.78 -5.73 16.63
CA ASN A 48 -47.69 -6.37 15.67
C ASN A 48 -48.57 -5.50 14.75
N GLY A 49 -48.70 -5.88 13.47
CA GLY A 49 -49.83 -5.46 12.63
C GLY A 49 -49.54 -5.37 11.14
N GLU A 50 -50.07 -6.34 10.40
CA GLU A 50 -49.80 -6.70 9.01
C GLU A 50 -50.73 -6.04 7.98
N ALA A 51 -50.35 -6.15 6.70
CA ALA A 51 -51.16 -6.11 5.47
C ALA A 51 -51.57 -4.75 4.84
N SER A 52 -50.77 -4.39 3.81
CA SER A 52 -51.17 -4.01 2.44
C SER A 52 -52.61 -3.53 2.15
N LYS A 53 -52.72 -2.34 1.52
CA LYS A 53 -53.64 -2.12 0.39
C LYS A 53 -53.24 -0.91 -0.47
N GLU A 54 -53.34 -1.14 -1.78
CA GLU A 54 -53.23 -0.16 -2.86
C GLU A 54 -54.40 0.84 -2.86
N ASP A 55 -54.08 2.02 -3.40
CA ASP A 55 -54.87 2.89 -4.28
C ASP A 55 -56.16 3.63 -3.79
N SER A 56 -56.17 4.90 -4.24
CA SER A 56 -57.30 5.78 -4.49
C SER A 56 -58.14 6.28 -3.30
N GLY A 57 -57.81 7.50 -2.86
CA GLY A 57 -58.67 8.30 -1.99
C GLY A 57 -58.21 9.76 -1.93
N SER A 58 -58.60 10.53 -2.95
CA SER A 58 -58.59 12.00 -2.98
C SER A 58 -58.83 12.64 -1.60
N SER A 59 -57.78 13.26 -1.06
CA SER A 59 -57.85 14.30 -0.04
C SER A 59 -56.59 15.14 -0.23
N GLY A 60 -56.59 16.12 -1.13
CA GLY A 60 -57.40 17.31 -0.93
C GLY A 60 -56.84 18.18 0.19
N SER A 61 -55.52 18.24 0.34
CA SER A 61 -54.84 19.39 0.94
C SER A 61 -53.97 20.03 -0.15
N THR A 62 -54.64 20.61 -1.15
CA THR A 62 -54.14 21.87 -1.68
C THR A 62 -54.17 22.82 -0.50
N GLU A 63 -53.07 22.91 0.24
CA GLU A 63 -52.73 24.20 0.80
C GLU A 63 -52.65 25.11 -0.42
N ASP A 64 -53.78 25.77 -0.70
CA ASP A 64 -53.91 26.81 -1.69
C ASP A 64 -52.99 27.94 -1.23
N LEU A 65 -51.72 27.73 -1.51
CA LEU A 65 -50.74 28.76 -1.69
C LEU A 65 -51.28 29.61 -2.85
N ASP A 66 -52.10 30.60 -2.52
CA ASP A 66 -52.37 31.77 -3.35
C ASP A 66 -51.07 32.59 -3.43
N LEU A 67 -50.02 31.92 -3.90
CA LEU A 67 -48.77 32.51 -4.30
C LEU A 67 -49.09 33.19 -5.62
N SER A 68 -48.88 34.50 -5.63
CA SER A 68 -49.00 35.28 -6.84
C SER A 68 -48.12 34.67 -7.94
N LYS A 69 -48.44 34.90 -9.22
CA LYS A 69 -47.59 34.41 -10.32
C LYS A 69 -46.14 34.83 -10.13
N GLU A 70 -45.94 35.98 -9.50
CA GLU A 70 -44.65 36.55 -9.11
C GLU A 70 -43.90 35.68 -8.08
N ASP A 71 -44.58 35.10 -7.09
CA ASP A 71 -43.95 34.22 -6.08
C ASP A 71 -43.53 32.87 -6.66
N LEU A 72 -44.32 32.32 -7.60
CA LEU A 72 -43.98 31.10 -8.35
C LEU A 72 -42.76 31.32 -9.26
N VAL A 73 -42.71 32.46 -9.94
CA VAL A 73 -41.55 32.84 -10.76
C VAL A 73 -40.31 32.96 -9.89
N LYS A 74 -40.42 33.61 -8.72
CA LYS A 74 -39.30 33.76 -7.79
C LYS A 74 -38.78 32.41 -7.28
N LEU A 75 -39.67 31.48 -6.93
CA LEU A 75 -39.28 30.14 -6.48
C LEU A 75 -38.58 29.32 -7.57
N VAL A 76 -39.01 29.44 -8.83
CA VAL A 76 -38.34 28.80 -9.97
C VAL A 76 -36.93 29.35 -10.14
N PHE A 77 -36.75 30.68 -10.11
CA PHE A 77 -35.42 31.30 -10.17
C PHE A 77 -34.50 30.83 -9.03
N GLU A 78 -34.98 30.80 -7.79
CA GLU A 78 -34.19 30.33 -6.64
C GLU A 78 -33.81 28.84 -6.79
N LYS A 79 -34.70 28.02 -7.35
CA LYS A 79 -34.44 26.59 -7.59
C LYS A 79 -33.47 26.36 -8.74
N ASP A 80 -33.57 27.14 -9.82
CA ASP A 80 -32.65 27.10 -10.94
C ASP A 80 -31.25 27.55 -10.52
N GLU A 81 -31.14 28.60 -9.70
CA GLU A 81 -29.85 29.04 -9.13
C GLU A 81 -29.24 27.94 -8.24
N LEU A 82 -30.05 27.31 -7.37
CA LEU A 82 -29.57 26.20 -6.54
C LEU A 82 -29.14 24.99 -7.39
N LEU A 83 -29.87 24.68 -8.45
CA LEU A 83 -29.56 23.57 -9.35
C LEU A 83 -28.23 23.83 -10.08
N THR A 84 -28.04 25.04 -10.62
CA THR A 84 -26.76 25.42 -11.25
C THR A 84 -25.59 25.35 -10.27
N SER A 85 -25.76 25.85 -9.03
CA SER A 85 -24.74 25.75 -7.98
C SER A 85 -24.38 24.29 -7.65
N LYS A 86 -25.38 23.40 -7.59
CA LYS A 86 -25.17 21.97 -7.35
C LYS A 86 -24.46 21.28 -8.52
N ASP A 87 -24.79 21.64 -9.75
CA ASP A 87 -24.12 21.10 -10.94
C ASP A 87 -22.66 21.54 -11.01
N GLU A 88 -22.35 22.78 -10.61
CA GLU A 88 -20.98 23.27 -10.47
C GLU A 88 -20.20 22.50 -9.40
N GLU A 89 -20.80 22.30 -8.22
CA GLU A 89 -20.22 21.51 -7.14
C GLU A 89 -19.94 20.05 -7.59
N ILE A 90 -20.89 19.42 -8.28
CA ILE A 90 -20.73 18.07 -8.84
C ILE A 90 -19.58 18.04 -9.86
N LYS A 91 -19.48 19.07 -10.71
CA LYS A 91 -18.42 19.18 -11.71
C LYS A 91 -17.05 19.32 -11.06
N ASP A 92 -16.91 20.19 -10.07
CA ASP A 92 -15.67 20.38 -9.31
C ASP A 92 -15.25 19.09 -8.57
N MET A 93 -16.21 18.41 -7.95
CA MET A 93 -15.95 17.13 -7.28
C MET A 93 -15.52 16.03 -8.26
N LYS A 94 -16.12 15.96 -9.45
CA LYS A 94 -15.71 15.03 -10.51
C LYS A 94 -14.29 15.34 -11.00
N ASP A 95 -13.95 16.61 -11.19
CA ASP A 95 -12.60 17.02 -11.59
C ASP A 95 -11.57 16.61 -10.54
N LYS A 96 -11.83 16.91 -9.26
CA LYS A 96 -10.98 16.50 -8.14
C LYS A 96 -10.75 15.00 -8.12
N VAL A 97 -11.81 14.20 -8.25
CA VAL A 97 -11.70 12.73 -8.26
C VAL A 97 -10.84 12.26 -9.42
N LEU A 98 -11.12 12.71 -10.65
CA LEU A 98 -10.35 12.31 -11.84
C LEU A 98 -8.89 12.71 -11.72
N ARG A 99 -8.62 13.91 -11.21
CA ARG A 99 -7.28 14.40 -10.95
C ARG A 99 -6.54 13.54 -9.92
N SER A 100 -7.18 13.22 -8.80
CA SER A 100 -6.60 12.34 -7.78
C SER A 100 -6.31 10.93 -8.31
N TYR A 101 -7.18 10.38 -9.17
CA TYR A 101 -6.91 9.10 -9.84
C TYR A 101 -5.68 9.18 -10.75
N ALA A 102 -5.56 10.25 -11.54
CA ALA A 102 -4.39 10.46 -12.39
C ALA A 102 -3.10 10.64 -11.57
N GLU A 103 -3.15 11.39 -10.47
CA GLU A 103 -2.03 11.57 -9.55
C GLU A 103 -1.59 10.24 -8.93
N MET A 104 -2.56 9.42 -8.48
CA MET A 104 -2.28 8.09 -7.93
C MET A 104 -1.62 7.17 -8.96
N GLU A 105 -2.13 7.13 -10.19
CA GLU A 105 -1.54 6.30 -11.25
C GLU A 105 -0.11 6.74 -11.57
N ASN A 106 0.14 8.06 -11.63
CA ASN A 106 1.47 8.61 -11.81
C ASN A 106 2.41 8.20 -10.65
N VAL A 107 1.94 8.24 -9.41
CA VAL A 107 2.72 7.80 -8.23
C VAL A 107 3.02 6.31 -8.30
N ILE A 108 2.07 5.45 -8.67
CA ILE A 108 2.27 4.00 -8.82
C ILE A 108 3.31 3.73 -9.92
N ALA A 109 3.15 4.33 -11.09
CA ALA A 109 4.06 4.16 -12.22
C ALA A 109 5.49 4.61 -11.86
N ARG A 110 5.62 5.77 -11.20
CA ARG A 110 6.91 6.29 -10.72
C ARG A 110 7.54 5.37 -9.68
N THR A 111 6.78 4.98 -8.66
CA THR A 111 7.28 4.14 -7.56
C THR A 111 7.71 2.77 -8.07
N LYS A 112 6.97 2.20 -9.02
CA LYS A 112 7.35 0.94 -9.68
C LYS A 112 8.70 1.07 -10.38
N ARG A 113 8.90 2.13 -11.17
CA ARG A 113 10.17 2.39 -11.86
C ARG A 113 11.32 2.61 -10.87
N GLU A 114 11.09 3.36 -9.79
CA GLU A 114 12.08 3.59 -8.74
C GLU A 114 12.43 2.29 -7.99
N SER A 115 11.44 1.44 -7.69
CA SER A 115 11.64 0.13 -7.08
C SER A 115 12.46 -0.81 -7.97
N GLU A 116 12.13 -0.89 -9.26
CA GLU A 116 12.88 -1.69 -10.23
C GLU A 116 14.32 -1.21 -10.37
N ASN A 117 14.54 0.11 -10.45
CA ASN A 117 15.89 0.68 -10.49
C ASN A 117 16.67 0.40 -9.21
N SER A 118 16.05 0.60 -8.04
CA SER A 118 16.67 0.31 -6.75
C SER A 118 17.13 -1.15 -6.68
N LYS A 119 16.28 -2.10 -7.08
CA LYS A 119 16.65 -3.53 -7.15
C LYS A 119 17.82 -3.80 -8.09
N LYS A 120 17.85 -3.16 -9.27
CA LYS A 120 18.94 -3.34 -10.24
C LYS A 120 20.28 -2.83 -9.72
N TYR A 121 20.28 -1.74 -8.96
CA TYR A 121 21.52 -1.08 -8.52
C TYR A 121 21.86 -1.29 -7.03
N ALA A 122 21.02 -2.01 -6.27
CA ALA A 122 21.22 -2.25 -4.84
C ALA A 122 22.56 -2.91 -4.51
N VAL A 123 23.01 -3.86 -5.32
CA VAL A 123 24.24 -4.64 -5.09
C VAL A 123 25.48 -3.97 -5.71
N GLN A 124 25.31 -2.91 -6.51
CA GLN A 124 26.40 -2.32 -7.29
C GLN A 124 27.59 -1.87 -6.42
N ASN A 125 27.33 -1.20 -5.30
CA ASN A 125 28.39 -0.73 -4.42
C ASN A 125 29.10 -1.88 -3.70
N PHE A 126 28.34 -2.91 -3.30
CA PHE A 126 28.91 -4.11 -2.70
C PHE A 126 29.85 -4.83 -3.69
N SER A 127 29.40 -5.02 -4.93
CA SER A 127 30.23 -5.62 -5.99
C SER A 127 31.48 -4.80 -6.28
N LYS A 128 31.39 -3.46 -6.34
CA LYS A 128 32.57 -2.59 -6.51
C LYS A 128 33.58 -2.78 -5.38
N SER A 129 33.14 -2.75 -4.12
CA SER A 129 34.03 -2.97 -2.98
C SER A 129 34.62 -4.38 -2.95
N LEU A 130 33.91 -5.38 -3.47
CA LEU A 130 34.40 -6.76 -3.54
C LEU A 130 35.51 -6.90 -4.59
N LEU A 131 35.45 -6.17 -5.70
CA LEU A 131 36.50 -6.17 -6.72
C LEU A 131 37.83 -5.64 -6.16
N ASP A 132 37.80 -4.54 -5.39
CA ASP A 132 39.01 -3.98 -4.76
C ASP A 132 39.67 -5.01 -3.81
N VAL A 133 38.85 -5.78 -3.07
CA VAL A 133 39.35 -6.85 -2.20
C VAL A 133 39.94 -8.01 -3.02
N ALA A 134 39.25 -8.44 -4.08
CA ALA A 134 39.73 -9.49 -4.97
C ALA A 134 41.08 -9.12 -5.60
N ASP A 135 41.21 -7.91 -6.15
CA ASP A 135 42.44 -7.40 -6.75
C ASP A 135 43.61 -7.35 -5.74
N ASN A 136 43.33 -6.96 -4.50
CA ASN A 136 44.33 -6.93 -3.44
C ASN A 136 44.79 -8.34 -3.04
N LEU A 137 43.87 -9.30 -2.95
CA LEU A 137 44.20 -10.70 -2.65
C LEU A 137 44.99 -11.35 -3.80
N ALA A 138 44.60 -11.11 -5.05
CA ALA A 138 45.33 -11.58 -6.23
C ALA A 138 46.75 -11.02 -6.27
N ARG A 139 46.94 -9.73 -5.97
CA ARG A 139 48.26 -9.11 -5.85
C ARG A 139 49.08 -9.70 -4.70
N ALA A 140 48.46 -9.96 -3.55
CA ALA A 140 49.15 -10.58 -2.43
C ALA A 140 49.59 -12.00 -2.76
N SER A 141 48.74 -12.82 -3.39
CA SER A 141 49.06 -14.20 -3.77
C SER A 141 50.20 -14.25 -4.79
N SER A 142 50.24 -13.33 -5.77
CA SER A 142 51.32 -13.27 -6.76
C SER A 142 52.66 -12.93 -6.12
N VAL A 143 52.70 -11.93 -5.24
CA VAL A 143 53.92 -11.54 -4.51
C VAL A 143 54.43 -12.67 -3.61
N VAL A 144 53.52 -13.36 -2.94
CA VAL A 144 53.86 -14.50 -2.07
C VAL A 144 54.39 -15.67 -2.91
N LYS A 145 53.79 -16.01 -4.05
CA LYS A 145 54.29 -17.05 -4.98
C LYS A 145 55.71 -16.76 -5.45
N GLU A 146 55.97 -15.53 -5.89
CA GLU A 146 57.31 -15.10 -6.30
C GLU A 146 58.31 -15.19 -5.15
N SER A 147 57.91 -14.79 -3.95
CA SER A 147 58.77 -14.86 -2.75
C SER A 147 59.04 -16.31 -2.34
N PHE A 148 58.04 -17.19 -2.40
CA PHE A 148 58.16 -18.61 -2.10
C PHE A 148 59.13 -19.34 -3.03
N SER A 149 59.10 -19.01 -4.33
CA SER A 149 60.01 -19.62 -5.31
C SER A 149 61.50 -19.33 -5.03
N LYS A 150 61.79 -18.34 -4.19
CA LYS A 150 63.14 -17.89 -3.83
C LYS A 150 63.58 -18.37 -2.44
N LEU A 151 62.72 -19.05 -1.68
CA LEU A 151 63.03 -19.52 -0.32
C LEU A 151 63.64 -20.92 -0.36
N ASP A 152 64.77 -21.11 0.35
CA ASP A 152 65.33 -22.43 0.61
C ASP A 152 64.53 -23.13 1.71
N THR A 153 63.86 -24.23 1.36
CA THR A 153 63.01 -25.00 2.27
C THR A 153 63.77 -25.76 3.35
N SER A 154 65.11 -25.84 3.28
CA SER A 154 65.96 -26.54 4.24
C SER A 154 66.16 -25.79 5.55
N GLU A 155 65.97 -24.47 5.58
CA GLU A 155 66.23 -23.60 6.73
C GLU A 155 65.00 -23.39 7.64
N ASP A 156 63.85 -24.00 7.31
CA ASP A 156 62.62 -23.79 8.08
C ASP A 156 62.55 -24.66 9.35
N SER A 157 63.19 -24.18 10.41
CA SER A 157 63.14 -24.78 11.75
C SER A 157 61.77 -24.65 12.43
N SER A 158 60.93 -23.71 11.98
CA SER A 158 59.66 -23.34 12.63
C SER A 158 58.41 -23.99 12.04
N GLY A 159 58.51 -24.63 10.86
CA GLY A 159 57.37 -25.17 10.13
C GLY A 159 56.43 -24.09 9.56
N ALA A 160 56.91 -22.85 9.39
CA ALA A 160 56.11 -21.74 8.87
C ALA A 160 55.86 -21.83 7.36
N VAL A 161 56.80 -22.40 6.60
CA VAL A 161 56.73 -22.57 5.14
C VAL A 161 55.55 -23.46 4.71
N PRO A 162 55.31 -24.65 5.29
CA PRO A 162 54.14 -25.47 4.92
C PRO A 162 52.81 -24.82 5.31
N LEU A 163 52.73 -24.06 6.42
CA LEU A 163 51.54 -23.29 6.80
C LEU A 163 51.22 -22.20 5.78
N LEU A 164 52.24 -21.42 5.39
CA LEU A 164 52.12 -20.37 4.39
C LEU A 164 51.75 -20.93 3.00
N LYS A 165 52.25 -22.13 2.63
CA LYS A 165 51.83 -22.83 1.40
C LYS A 165 50.35 -23.20 1.44
N THR A 166 49.88 -23.72 2.58
CA THR A 166 48.47 -24.07 2.78
C THR A 166 47.57 -22.83 2.72
N LEU A 167 48.01 -21.73 3.33
CA LEU A 167 47.31 -20.45 3.25
C LEU A 167 47.23 -19.93 1.80
N LEU A 168 48.34 -19.97 1.06
CA LEU A 168 48.40 -19.54 -0.33
C LEU A 168 47.44 -20.34 -1.22
N GLU A 169 47.39 -21.66 -1.05
CA GLU A 169 46.43 -22.54 -1.75
C GLU A 169 44.99 -22.14 -1.45
N GLY A 170 44.67 -21.82 -0.18
CA GLY A 170 43.34 -21.35 0.22
C GLY A 170 42.95 -20.01 -0.41
N VAL A 171 43.90 -19.06 -0.47
CA VAL A 171 43.69 -17.77 -1.14
C VAL A 171 43.47 -17.96 -2.64
N ASP A 172 44.27 -18.80 -3.29
CA ASP A 172 44.14 -19.14 -4.72
C ASP A 172 42.80 -19.81 -5.04
N MET A 173 42.29 -20.67 -4.15
CA MET A 173 40.96 -21.26 -4.31
C MET A 173 39.86 -20.21 -4.22
N THR A 174 39.99 -19.24 -3.33
CA THR A 174 39.02 -18.14 -3.17
C THR A 174 39.01 -17.22 -4.39
N ASP A 175 40.20 -16.89 -4.92
CA ASP A 175 40.35 -16.07 -6.13
C ASP A 175 39.66 -16.71 -7.35
N LYS A 176 39.85 -18.03 -7.53
CA LYS A 176 39.15 -18.81 -8.57
C LYS A 176 37.63 -18.90 -8.43
N GLN A 177 37.09 -18.61 -7.25
CA GLN A 177 35.64 -18.59 -7.02
C GLN A 177 35.04 -17.20 -7.27
N LEU A 178 35.86 -16.15 -7.23
CA LEU A 178 35.44 -14.75 -7.41
C LEU A 178 35.46 -14.31 -8.88
N GLY A 179 36.35 -14.89 -9.71
CA GLY A 179 36.46 -14.65 -11.15
C GLY A 179 35.90 -15.78 -12.01
#